data_AF-A0A4U0WNL9-F1
#
_entry.id   AF-A0A4U0WNL9-F1
#
_cell.length_a   1.000
_cell.length_b   1.000
_cell.length_c   1.000
_cell.angle_alpha   90.00
_cell.angle_beta   90.00
_cell.angle_gamma   90.00
#
_symmetry.space_group_name_H-M   'P 1'
#
loop_
_entity.id
_entity.type
_entity.pdbx_description
1 polymer ?
#
loop_
_entity_poly.entity_id
_entity_poly.type
_entity_poly.pdbx_seq_one_letter_code
_entity_poly.pdbx_strand_id
1 'polypeptide(L)'
;MDLSWMLGHAKTSFHHSSEPILLSTEAGSDTPLSDLCRAVTPPCRLNPFLFNGHLQTAYTAIEEEGPPIIYKRKIFDAEDPDFAGTFAVDFVVHDASKEQDDSLPPRTTYYSDDEFAEIKSLDSKPMIISLHGLSGGSHEIYLRHVLAPLVTEEADWAALVVNSRGCAMSKITTGILYNARATWDVRQV
;
A
#
# COMPACT_ATOMS: atom_id res chain seq x y z
N MET A 1 36.20 -7.01 -11.78
CA MET A 1 35.04 -6.10 -11.81
C MET A 1 33.80 -6.95 -11.99
N ASP A 2 32.80 -6.77 -11.13
CA ASP A 2 31.50 -7.43 -11.29
C ASP A 2 30.69 -6.68 -12.35
N LEU A 3 30.40 -7.32 -13.47
CA LEU A 3 29.64 -6.77 -14.61
C LEU A 3 28.19 -7.24 -14.64
N SER A 4 27.70 -7.90 -13.58
CA SER A 4 26.36 -8.47 -13.53
C SER A 4 25.23 -7.42 -13.69
N TRP A 5 25.51 -6.16 -13.37
CA TRP A 5 24.59 -5.03 -13.60
C TRP A 5 24.23 -4.84 -15.08
N MET A 6 25.10 -5.23 -16.02
CA MET A 6 24.82 -5.18 -17.47
C MET A 6 23.69 -6.14 -17.87
N LEU A 7 23.46 -7.19 -17.08
CA LEU A 7 22.35 -8.12 -17.23
C LEU A 7 21.14 -7.75 -16.33
N GLY A 8 21.14 -6.53 -15.77
CA GLY A 8 20.11 -6.05 -14.86
C GLY A 8 20.16 -6.67 -13.46
N HIS A 9 21.25 -7.34 -13.08
CA HIS A 9 21.35 -7.93 -11.74
C HIS A 9 21.73 -6.86 -10.71
N ALA A 10 20.93 -6.73 -9.65
CA ALA A 10 21.22 -5.83 -8.55
C ALA A 10 21.74 -6.59 -7.32
N LYS A 11 22.73 -5.99 -6.64
CA LYS A 11 23.22 -6.49 -5.34
C LYS A 11 22.30 -5.96 -4.24
N THR A 12 21.75 -6.87 -3.44
CA THR A 12 20.89 -6.49 -2.30
C THR A 12 21.72 -6.49 -1.02
N SER A 13 21.71 -5.37 -0.31
CA SER A 13 22.25 -5.24 1.05
C SER A 13 21.13 -5.03 2.05
N PHE A 14 21.26 -5.62 3.23
CA PHE A 14 20.27 -5.52 4.29
C PHE A 14 20.88 -4.69 5.42
N HIS A 15 20.13 -3.68 5.86
CA HIS A 15 20.51 -2.79 6.95
C HIS A 15 19.43 -2.89 8.03
N HIS A 16 19.85 -3.13 9.26
CA HIS A 16 18.96 -3.25 10.42
C HIS A 16 19.69 -2.81 11.70
N SER A 17 18.94 -2.63 12.78
CA SER A 17 19.50 -2.39 14.11
C SER A 17 20.43 -3.52 14.55
N SER A 18 21.44 -3.22 15.36
CA SER A 18 22.24 -4.23 16.05
C SER A 18 21.41 -5.11 17.00
N GLU A 19 20.25 -4.61 17.41
CA GLU A 19 19.24 -5.30 18.22
C GLU A 19 17.97 -5.46 17.38
N PRO A 20 17.84 -6.56 16.61
CA PRO A 20 16.68 -6.80 15.77
C PRO A 20 15.47 -7.26 16.60
N ILE A 21 14.27 -6.92 16.13
CA ILE A 21 13.01 -7.46 16.67
C ILE A 21 13.00 -8.97 16.42
N LEU A 22 12.63 -9.74 17.45
CA LEU A 22 12.45 -11.19 17.35
C LEU A 22 10.97 -11.50 17.06
N LEU A 23 10.75 -12.38 16.08
CA LEU A 23 9.44 -12.90 15.71
C LEU A 23 9.32 -14.33 16.22
N SER A 24 8.35 -14.56 17.10
CA SER A 24 8.03 -15.90 17.58
C SER A 24 7.19 -16.64 16.54
N THR A 25 7.70 -17.78 16.09
CA THR A 25 7.03 -18.66 15.14
C THR A 25 6.07 -19.62 15.85
N GLU A 26 5.08 -20.16 15.15
CA GLU A 26 4.18 -21.19 15.69
C GLU A 26 4.94 -22.45 16.17
N ALA A 27 6.13 -22.71 15.61
CA ALA A 27 7.00 -23.80 16.02
C ALA A 27 7.72 -23.54 17.37
N GLY A 28 7.49 -22.38 18.00
CA GLY A 28 8.12 -22.00 19.27
C GLY A 28 9.56 -21.52 19.16
N SER A 29 10.06 -21.33 17.93
CA SER A 29 11.37 -20.71 17.68
C SER A 29 11.26 -19.21 17.44
N ASP A 30 12.25 -18.45 17.89
CA ASP A 30 12.37 -17.02 17.60
C ASP A 30 13.27 -16.81 16.37
N THR A 31 12.82 -15.98 15.43
CA THR A 31 13.59 -15.58 14.24
C THR A 31 13.73 -14.06 14.21
N PRO A 32 14.94 -13.51 14.06
CA PRO A 32 15.11 -12.08 13.85
C PRO A 32 14.36 -11.61 12.60
N LEU A 33 13.62 -10.50 12.67
CA LEU A 33 12.91 -9.92 11.54
C LEU A 33 13.84 -9.72 10.32
N SER A 34 15.09 -9.34 10.57
CA SER A 34 16.12 -9.20 9.52
C SER A 34 16.39 -10.49 8.75
N ASP A 35 16.35 -11.62 9.44
CA ASP A 35 16.64 -12.93 8.84
C ASP A 35 15.43 -13.42 8.05
N LEU A 36 14.22 -13.20 8.56
CA LEU A 36 12.99 -13.43 7.79
C LEU A 36 12.99 -12.60 6.51
N CYS A 37 13.21 -11.28 6.62
CA CYS A 37 13.29 -10.40 5.45
C CYS A 37 14.32 -10.89 4.44
N ARG A 38 15.51 -11.33 4.90
CA ARG A 38 16.55 -11.85 4.01
C ARG A 38 16.13 -13.15 3.33
N ALA A 39 15.44 -14.04 4.03
CA ALA A 39 14.99 -15.32 3.50
C ALA A 39 13.88 -15.17 2.45
N VAL A 40 12.97 -14.20 2.64
CA VAL A 40 11.81 -14.01 1.74
C VAL A 40 12.07 -13.01 0.62
N THR A 41 13.14 -12.19 0.69
CA THR A 41 13.46 -11.23 -0.38
C THR A 41 14.08 -11.95 -1.57
N PRO A 42 13.42 -12.00 -2.74
CA PRO A 42 14.00 -12.63 -3.92
C PRO A 42 15.17 -11.80 -4.49
N PRO A 43 16.06 -12.42 -5.30
CA PRO A 43 17.08 -11.67 -6.02
C PRO A 43 16.46 -10.59 -6.92
N CYS A 44 16.97 -9.37 -6.84
CA CYS A 44 16.52 -8.28 -7.70
C CYS A 44 17.09 -8.41 -9.12
N ARG A 45 16.21 -8.71 -10.07
CA ARG A 45 16.50 -8.87 -11.51
C ARG A 45 15.74 -7.79 -12.27
N LEU A 46 16.44 -6.75 -12.68
CA LEU A 46 15.89 -5.63 -13.43
C LEU A 46 15.93 -5.93 -14.92
N ASN A 47 15.07 -5.26 -15.69
CA ASN A 47 15.13 -5.34 -17.14
C ASN A 47 16.50 -4.79 -17.63
N PRO A 48 17.27 -5.53 -18.46
CA PRO A 48 18.56 -5.07 -18.97
C PRO A 48 18.50 -3.74 -19.74
N PHE A 49 17.34 -3.37 -20.30
CA PHE A 49 17.13 -2.07 -20.94
C PHE A 49 16.90 -0.92 -19.93
N LEU A 50 16.58 -1.25 -18.67
CA LEU A 50 16.38 -0.31 -17.55
C LEU A 50 17.52 -0.45 -16.51
N PHE A 51 18.76 -0.55 -16.99
CA PHE A 51 19.95 -0.86 -16.19
C PHE A 51 20.39 0.22 -15.20
N ASN A 52 19.72 1.37 -15.13
CA ASN A 52 19.99 2.43 -14.16
C ASN A 52 18.69 3.09 -13.66
N GLY A 53 18.78 3.77 -12.52
CA GLY A 53 17.62 4.38 -11.86
C GLY A 53 16.92 5.48 -12.66
N HIS A 54 17.64 6.19 -13.54
CA HIS A 54 17.02 7.21 -14.39
C HIS A 54 16.11 6.59 -15.45
N LEU A 55 16.55 5.52 -16.12
CA LEU A 55 15.73 4.82 -17.11
C LEU A 55 14.52 4.15 -16.45
N GLN A 56 14.70 3.57 -15.25
CA GLN A 56 13.59 3.02 -14.46
C GLN A 56 12.56 4.09 -14.12
N THR A 57 13.00 5.25 -13.63
CA THR A 57 12.12 6.37 -13.29
C THR A 57 11.45 6.95 -14.53
N ALA A 58 12.17 7.07 -15.65
CA ALA A 58 11.59 7.55 -16.90
C ALA A 58 10.53 6.58 -17.45
N TYR A 59 10.73 5.27 -17.27
CA TYR A 59 9.78 4.25 -17.70
C TYR A 59 8.44 4.35 -16.97
N THR A 60 8.41 4.80 -15.71
CA THR A 60 7.14 5.01 -14.99
C THR A 60 6.30 6.14 -15.55
N ALA A 61 6.82 6.96 -16.47
CA ALA A 61 6.03 7.95 -17.21
C ALA A 61 5.18 7.31 -18.32
N ILE A 62 5.44 6.04 -18.67
CA ILE A 62 4.56 5.27 -19.54
C ILE A 62 3.36 4.86 -18.69
N GLU A 63 2.20 5.42 -19.03
CA GLU A 63 0.97 5.18 -18.29
C GLU A 63 0.49 3.74 -18.53
N GLU A 64 0.54 2.93 -17.48
CA GLU A 64 -0.10 1.63 -17.42
C GLU A 64 -1.17 1.67 -16.32
N GLU A 65 -2.35 1.09 -16.58
CA GLU A 65 -3.43 1.10 -15.58
C GLU A 65 -3.15 0.17 -14.38
N GLY A 66 -2.11 -0.69 -14.49
CA GLY A 66 -1.76 -1.70 -13.50
C GLY A 66 -2.83 -2.79 -13.32
N PRO A 67 -2.61 -3.71 -12.37
CA PRO A 67 -3.57 -4.77 -12.05
C PRO A 67 -4.96 -4.19 -11.69
N PRO A 68 -6.06 -4.90 -12.04
CA PRO A 68 -7.43 -4.42 -11.86
C PRO A 68 -7.89 -4.50 -10.40
N ILE A 69 -7.31 -3.65 -9.55
CA ILE A 69 -7.75 -3.46 -8.17
C ILE A 69 -8.81 -2.35 -8.15
N ILE A 70 -9.95 -2.68 -7.55
CA ILE A 70 -11.10 -1.79 -7.41
C ILE A 70 -11.25 -1.43 -5.94
N TYR A 71 -11.59 -0.17 -5.69
CA TYR A 71 -11.69 0.37 -4.35
C TYR A 71 -13.07 0.96 -4.07
N LYS A 72 -13.48 0.86 -2.81
CA LYS A 72 -14.51 1.71 -2.24
C LYS A 72 -13.92 2.58 -1.13
N ARG A 73 -14.19 3.89 -1.21
CA ARG A 73 -13.70 4.92 -0.31
C ARG A 73 -14.66 5.17 0.83
N LYS A 74 -14.15 5.19 2.07
CA LYS A 74 -14.80 5.81 3.22
C LYS A 74 -13.99 7.03 3.65
N ILE A 75 -14.69 8.12 3.95
CA ILE A 75 -14.11 9.29 4.61
C ILE A 75 -14.32 9.12 6.12
N PHE A 76 -13.26 9.27 6.88
CA PHE A 76 -13.26 9.22 8.33
C PHE A 76 -13.03 10.62 8.89
N ASP A 77 -13.74 10.94 9.96
CA ASP A 77 -13.41 12.07 10.83
C ASP A 77 -12.32 11.63 11.82
N ALA A 78 -11.26 12.44 11.95
CA ALA A 78 -10.17 12.16 12.86
C ALA A 78 -10.65 12.23 14.31
N GLU A 79 -10.36 11.19 15.10
CA GLU A 79 -10.78 11.09 16.51
C GLU A 79 -9.97 11.99 17.44
N ASP A 80 -8.71 12.24 17.10
CA ASP A 80 -7.82 13.08 17.91
C ASP A 80 -8.08 14.57 17.62
N PRO A 81 -8.53 15.37 18.61
CA PRO A 81 -8.81 16.78 18.43
C PRO A 81 -7.56 17.60 18.07
N ASP A 82 -6.36 17.17 18.47
CA ASP A 82 -5.11 17.84 18.11
C ASP A 82 -4.78 17.64 16.63
N PHE A 83 -5.36 16.61 16.00
CA PHE A 83 -5.21 16.29 14.58
C PHE A 83 -6.56 16.30 13.85
N ALA A 84 -7.49 17.18 14.27
CA ALA A 84 -8.81 17.30 13.68
C ALA A 84 -8.77 17.44 12.14
N GLY A 85 -9.84 16.99 11.49
CA GLY A 85 -9.99 16.96 10.04
C GLY A 85 -10.49 15.60 9.57
N THR A 86 -10.43 15.37 8.27
CA THR A 86 -10.88 14.13 7.63
C THR A 86 -9.75 13.48 6.86
N PHE A 87 -9.78 12.15 6.78
CA PHE A 87 -8.89 11.37 5.93
C PHE A 87 -9.69 10.33 5.15
N ALA A 88 -9.11 9.86 4.04
CA ALA A 88 -9.78 8.94 3.12
C ALA A 88 -9.12 7.56 3.19
N VAL A 89 -9.93 6.51 3.31
CA VAL A 89 -9.47 5.12 3.26
C VAL A 89 -10.16 4.41 2.11
N ASP A 90 -9.35 3.79 1.25
CA ASP A 90 -9.80 3.05 0.08
C ASP A 90 -9.67 1.56 0.35
N PHE A 91 -10.80 0.87 0.53
CA PHE A 91 -10.86 -0.56 0.76
C PHE A 91 -10.93 -1.30 -0.56
N VAL A 92 -10.12 -2.35 -0.73
CA VAL A 92 -10.22 -3.23 -1.89
C VAL A 92 -11.53 -3.98 -1.85
N VAL A 93 -12.24 -4.02 -2.98
CA VAL A 93 -13.47 -4.79 -3.17
C VAL A 93 -13.39 -5.61 -4.45
N HIS A 94 -14.10 -6.74 -4.46
CA HIS A 94 -14.17 -7.63 -5.64
C HIS A 94 -15.32 -7.28 -6.57
N ASP A 95 -16.35 -6.59 -6.06
CA ASP A 95 -17.50 -6.17 -6.84
C ASP A 95 -17.24 -4.84 -7.54
N ALA A 96 -17.13 -4.90 -8.87
CA ALA A 96 -16.97 -3.73 -9.72
C ALA A 96 -18.30 -2.98 -9.85
N SER A 97 -18.39 -1.79 -9.25
CA SER A 97 -19.36 -0.81 -9.73
C SER A 97 -18.97 -0.37 -11.15
N LYS A 98 -19.96 -0.26 -12.04
CA LYS A 98 -19.76 0.31 -13.39
C LYS A 98 -19.77 1.84 -13.37
N GLU A 99 -20.05 2.45 -12.23
CA GLU A 99 -20.14 3.88 -12.08
C GLU A 99 -18.74 4.47 -11.89
N GLN A 100 -18.41 5.44 -12.74
CA GLN A 100 -17.20 6.24 -12.61
C GLN A 100 -17.56 7.56 -11.94
N ASP A 101 -16.83 7.92 -10.90
CA ASP A 101 -16.92 9.21 -10.23
C ASP A 101 -15.66 10.01 -10.55
N ASP A 102 -15.80 11.07 -11.35
CA ASP A 102 -14.68 11.93 -11.78
C ASP A 102 -14.10 12.77 -10.62
N SER A 103 -14.69 12.75 -9.43
CA SER A 103 -14.12 13.33 -8.21
C SER A 103 -13.17 12.38 -7.46
N LEU A 104 -13.03 11.15 -7.93
CA LEU A 104 -12.22 10.11 -7.33
C LEU A 104 -11.13 9.60 -8.29
N PRO A 105 -10.07 8.98 -7.74
CA PRO A 105 -9.10 8.28 -8.58
C PRO A 105 -9.76 7.13 -9.37
N PRO A 106 -9.18 6.72 -10.50
CA PRO A 106 -9.71 5.62 -11.31
C PRO A 106 -9.96 4.35 -10.48
N ARG A 107 -11.05 3.64 -10.80
CA ARG A 107 -11.47 2.39 -10.13
C ARG A 107 -11.82 2.58 -8.65
N THR A 108 -12.28 3.78 -8.27
CA THR A 108 -12.69 4.09 -6.89
C THR A 108 -14.11 4.65 -6.90
N THR A 109 -14.95 4.16 -5.99
CA THR A 109 -16.29 4.70 -5.71
C THR A 109 -16.42 4.97 -4.21
N TYR A 110 -17.44 5.68 -3.75
CA TYR A 110 -17.69 5.80 -2.31
C TYR A 110 -18.48 4.60 -1.79
N TYR A 111 -18.22 4.22 -0.54
CA TYR A 111 -19.20 3.46 0.23
C TYR A 111 -20.42 4.34 0.54
N SER A 112 -21.61 3.77 0.44
CA SER A 112 -22.76 4.32 1.17
C SER A 112 -22.64 4.02 2.66
N ASP A 113 -23.38 4.74 3.51
CA ASP A 113 -23.36 4.48 4.95
C ASP A 113 -23.90 3.08 5.30
N ASP A 114 -24.91 2.61 4.57
CA ASP A 114 -25.47 1.26 4.75
C ASP A 114 -24.46 0.19 4.34
N GLU A 115 -23.78 0.35 3.19
CA GLU A 115 -22.75 -0.59 2.75
C GLU A 115 -21.57 -0.65 3.73
N PHE A 116 -21.15 0.51 4.26
CA PHE A 116 -20.05 0.56 5.23
C PHE A 116 -20.44 -0.08 6.57
N ALA A 117 -21.70 0.09 7.02
CA ALA A 117 -22.22 -0.53 8.23
C ALA A 117 -22.30 -2.06 8.15
N GLU A 118 -22.35 -2.62 6.94
CA GLU A 118 -22.36 -4.05 6.70
C GLU A 118 -20.96 -4.68 6.67
N ILE A 119 -19.89 -3.88 6.62
CA ILE A 119 -18.52 -4.39 6.70
C ILE A 119 -18.31 -5.04 8.07
N LYS A 120 -18.07 -6.35 8.07
CA LYS A 120 -17.84 -7.15 9.27
C LYS A 120 -16.56 -7.96 9.12
N SER A 121 -15.77 -7.98 10.19
CA SER A 121 -14.68 -8.95 10.34
C SER A 121 -15.18 -10.15 11.14
N LEU A 122 -14.85 -11.36 10.69
CA LEU A 122 -14.94 -12.58 11.50
C LEU A 122 -13.57 -12.94 12.10
N ASP A 123 -12.58 -12.06 11.95
CA ASP A 123 -11.17 -12.23 12.34
C ASP A 123 -10.52 -13.50 11.78
N SER A 124 -11.11 -14.08 10.74
CA SER A 124 -10.63 -15.28 10.05
C SER A 124 -9.77 -14.95 8.83
N LYS A 125 -9.68 -13.67 8.46
CA LYS A 125 -9.09 -13.19 7.22
C LYS A 125 -8.00 -12.16 7.55
N PRO A 126 -6.73 -12.36 7.15
CA PRO A 126 -5.70 -11.37 7.38
C PRO A 126 -5.98 -10.10 6.58
N MET A 127 -5.63 -8.94 7.14
CA MET A 127 -5.77 -7.64 6.47
C MET A 127 -4.41 -6.98 6.29
N ILE A 128 -4.16 -6.42 5.11
CA ILE A 128 -3.02 -5.55 4.84
C ILE A 128 -3.45 -4.08 4.78
N ILE A 129 -2.82 -3.26 5.61
CA ILE A 129 -2.96 -1.80 5.60
C ILE A 129 -1.79 -1.23 4.80
N SER A 130 -2.08 -0.62 3.65
CA SER A 130 -1.07 -0.07 2.75
C SER A 130 -1.00 1.45 2.86
N LEU A 131 0.23 1.98 2.83
CA LEU A 131 0.52 3.41 2.86
C LEU A 131 1.22 3.79 1.56
N HIS A 132 0.69 4.80 0.87
CA HIS A 132 1.26 5.29 -0.37
C HIS A 132 2.36 6.35 -0.11
N GLY A 133 3.14 6.63 -1.16
CA GLY A 133 4.25 7.56 -1.15
C GLY A 133 3.88 9.05 -1.27
N LEU A 134 4.82 9.85 -1.79
CA LEU A 134 4.61 11.30 -1.96
C LEU A 134 3.59 11.57 -3.07
N SER A 135 2.56 12.39 -2.77
CA SER A 135 1.56 12.87 -3.75
C SER A 135 0.71 11.75 -4.40
N GLY A 136 0.76 10.52 -3.91
CA GLY A 136 0.11 9.38 -4.57
C GLY A 136 -1.28 9.04 -4.05
N GLY A 137 -1.59 7.75 -4.02
CA GLY A 137 -2.83 7.21 -3.45
C GLY A 137 -2.99 5.71 -3.69
N SER A 138 -4.20 5.21 -3.45
CA SER A 138 -4.61 3.84 -3.81
C SER A 138 -4.49 3.50 -5.31
N HIS A 139 -4.48 4.53 -6.17
CA HIS A 139 -4.37 4.40 -7.61
C HIS A 139 -2.95 4.12 -8.11
N GLU A 140 -1.94 4.19 -7.24
CA GLU A 140 -0.56 3.95 -7.58
C GLU A 140 -0.32 2.52 -8.09
N ILE A 141 0.33 2.41 -9.25
CA ILE A 141 0.56 1.13 -9.92
C ILE A 141 1.41 0.17 -9.09
N TYR A 142 2.46 0.66 -8.42
CA TYR A 142 3.32 -0.18 -7.57
C TYR A 142 2.52 -0.77 -6.40
N LEU A 143 1.58 0.00 -5.85
CA LEU A 143 0.73 -0.42 -4.76
C LEU A 143 -0.24 -1.50 -5.23
N ARG A 144 -0.86 -1.31 -6.40
CA ARG A 144 -1.74 -2.32 -7.01
C ARG A 144 -1.00 -3.63 -7.32
N HIS A 145 0.26 -3.58 -7.74
CA HIS A 145 1.08 -4.78 -7.94
C HIS A 145 1.40 -5.53 -6.63
N VAL A 146 1.55 -4.83 -5.52
CA VAL A 146 1.74 -5.45 -4.20
C VAL A 146 0.44 -6.09 -3.72
N LEU A 147 -0.70 -5.42 -3.91
CA LEU A 147 -2.01 -5.92 -3.45
C LEU A 147 -2.54 -7.07 -4.29
N ALA A 148 -2.35 -7.04 -5.62
CA ALA A 148 -2.92 -8.01 -6.55
C ALA A 148 -2.76 -9.49 -6.16
N PRO A 149 -1.56 -9.98 -5.78
CA PRO A 149 -1.41 -11.38 -5.37
C PRO A 149 -2.00 -11.71 -4.00
N LEU A 150 -2.29 -10.70 -3.17
CA LEU A 150 -2.82 -10.90 -1.81
C LEU A 150 -4.35 -10.96 -1.80
N VAL A 151 -5.00 -10.17 -2.66
CA VAL A 151 -6.46 -10.02 -2.68
C VAL A 151 -7.16 -11.00 -3.62
N THR A 152 -6.49 -12.08 -4.06
CA THR A 152 -7.13 -13.12 -4.86
C THR A 152 -8.06 -13.99 -4.00
N GLU A 153 -8.93 -14.79 -4.63
CA GLU A 153 -9.79 -15.72 -3.89
C GLU A 153 -8.98 -16.80 -3.14
N GLU A 154 -7.80 -17.16 -3.64
CA GLU A 154 -6.94 -18.19 -3.03
C GLU A 154 -6.10 -17.66 -1.87
N ALA A 155 -5.55 -16.45 -2.00
CA ALA A 155 -4.77 -15.83 -0.93
C ALA A 155 -5.67 -15.24 0.16
N ASP A 156 -6.84 -14.74 -0.27
CA ASP A 156 -7.91 -14.24 0.58
C ASP A 156 -7.43 -13.23 1.64
N TRP A 157 -6.63 -12.22 1.26
CA TRP A 157 -6.35 -11.09 2.15
C TRP A 157 -7.37 -9.98 1.95
N ALA A 158 -7.78 -9.35 3.06
CA ALA A 158 -8.43 -8.05 3.00
C ALA A 158 -7.34 -6.99 2.80
N ALA A 159 -7.66 -5.90 2.11
CA ALA A 159 -6.69 -4.84 1.89
C ALA A 159 -7.36 -3.48 1.92
N LEU A 160 -6.64 -2.50 2.46
CA LEU A 160 -7.04 -1.11 2.39
C LEU A 160 -5.81 -0.22 2.19
N VAL A 161 -6.07 0.99 1.69
CA VAL A 161 -5.08 2.05 1.54
C VAL A 161 -5.53 3.25 2.34
N VAL A 162 -4.72 3.65 3.33
CA VAL A 162 -4.94 4.91 4.04
C VAL A 162 -4.30 6.01 3.19
N ASN A 163 -5.14 6.87 2.61
CA ASN A 163 -4.66 7.99 1.83
C ASN A 163 -4.29 9.15 2.73
N SER A 164 -3.02 9.55 2.70
CA SER A 164 -2.55 10.82 3.28
C SER A 164 -3.48 11.97 2.92
N ARG A 165 -3.83 12.82 3.89
CA ARG A 165 -4.77 13.94 3.72
C ARG A 165 -4.34 14.85 2.56
N GLY A 166 -5.26 15.13 1.63
CA GLY A 166 -4.99 15.93 0.42
C GLY A 166 -4.42 15.14 -0.76
N CYS A 167 -4.13 13.84 -0.60
CA CYS A 167 -3.73 12.95 -1.68
C CYS A 167 -4.93 12.16 -2.22
N ALA A 168 -4.74 11.46 -3.35
CA ALA A 168 -5.78 10.62 -3.95
C ALA A 168 -7.12 11.35 -4.16
N MET A 169 -7.09 12.65 -4.51
CA MET A 169 -8.27 13.51 -4.68
C MET A 169 -9.11 13.71 -3.40
N SER A 170 -8.55 13.44 -2.22
CA SER A 170 -9.21 13.78 -0.94
C SER A 170 -9.13 15.28 -0.65
N LYS A 171 -10.18 15.82 -0.04
CA LYS A 171 -10.20 17.23 0.39
C LYS A 171 -9.33 17.43 1.63
N ILE A 172 -8.60 18.55 1.67
CA ILE A 172 -7.91 18.99 2.89
C ILE A 172 -8.92 19.75 3.75
N THR A 173 -9.12 19.27 4.98
CA THR A 173 -10.06 19.85 5.95
C THR A 173 -9.38 20.30 7.24
N THR A 174 -8.05 20.30 7.27
CA THR A 174 -7.22 20.64 8.43
C THR A 174 -6.07 21.56 8.03
N GLY A 175 -5.55 22.33 9.00
CA GLY A 175 -4.32 23.10 8.85
C GLY A 175 -3.04 22.27 9.06
N ILE A 176 -3.17 20.99 9.47
CA ILE A 176 -2.03 20.12 9.76
C ILE A 176 -1.73 19.26 8.54
N LEU A 177 -0.55 19.47 7.96
CA LEU A 177 -0.08 18.72 6.80
C LEU A 177 0.56 17.39 7.21
N TYR A 178 0.41 16.39 6.35
CA TYR A 178 1.01 15.07 6.51
C TYR A 178 2.54 15.11 6.44
N ASN A 179 3.20 14.21 7.19
CA ASN A 179 4.63 13.92 7.08
C ASN A 179 4.90 12.46 7.48
N ALA A 180 6.12 11.96 7.29
CA ALA A 180 6.45 10.55 7.57
C ALA A 180 6.26 10.10 9.03
N ARG A 181 6.11 11.03 9.98
CA ARG A 181 5.80 10.72 11.40
C ARG A 181 4.30 10.75 11.69
N ALA A 182 3.48 11.19 10.73
CA ALA A 182 2.04 11.23 10.85
C ALA A 182 1.47 9.83 10.87
N THR A 183 1.15 9.38 12.08
CA THR A 183 0.71 8.01 12.36
C THR A 183 -0.66 7.97 13.03
N TRP A 184 -1.28 9.13 13.27
CA TRP A 184 -2.58 9.25 13.93
C TRP A 184 -3.72 8.65 13.08
N ASP A 185 -3.79 8.97 11.78
CA ASP A 185 -4.84 8.43 10.87
C ASP A 185 -4.74 6.91 10.76
N VAL A 186 -3.52 6.38 10.65
CA VAL A 186 -3.26 4.93 10.58
C VAL A 186 -3.59 4.20 11.88
N ARG A 187 -3.50 4.86 13.03
CA ARG A 187 -3.82 4.23 14.33
C ARG A 187 -5.32 4.18 14.60
N GLN A 188 -6.10 5.01 13.92
CA GLN A 188 -7.55 5.03 14.04
C GLN A 188 -8.21 3.93 13.20
N VAL A 189 -7.57 3.53 12.10
CA VAL A 189 -8.01 2.43 11.22
C VAL A 189 -7.56 1.10 11.79
#